data_AF-A0AAD6YAF5-F1
#
_entry.id   AF-A0AAD6YAF5-F1
#
_cell.length_a   1.000
_cell.length_b   1.000
_cell.length_c   1.000
_cell.angle_alpha   90.00
_cell.angle_beta   90.00
_cell.angle_gamma   90.00
#
_symmetry.space_group_name_H-M   'P 1'
#
loop_
_entity.id
_entity.type
_entity.pdbx_description
1 polymer ?
#
loop_
_entity_poly.entity_id
_entity_poly.type
_entity_poly.pdbx_seq_one_letter_code
_entity_poly.pdbx_strand_id
1 'polypeptide(L)'
;GKPPYGWQIDVSEATILGLDAVVVAGTGTAGAIPFMMPLLLHREKFVLIISPLKVLQEDQAARFEAVGLAAAAVNGDMYTRQMKDVCQ
;
A
#
# COMPACT_ATOMS: atom_id res chain seq x y z
N GLY A 1 -8.36 -18.25 3.33
CA GLY A 1 -7.11 -17.63 2.83
C GLY A 1 -5.95 -18.59 3.01
N LYS A 2 -4.85 -18.39 2.30
CA LYS A 2 -3.57 -19.10 2.55
C LYS A 2 -2.85 -18.44 3.73
N PRO A 3 -2.06 -19.17 4.53
CA PRO A 3 -1.23 -18.56 5.57
C PRO A 3 -0.23 -17.57 4.94
N PRO A 4 0.07 -16.44 5.62
CA PRO A 4 1.09 -15.52 5.16
C PRO A 4 2.48 -16.17 5.21
N TYR A 5 3.37 -15.73 4.32
CA TYR A 5 4.78 -16.08 4.43
C TYR A 5 5.39 -15.42 5.67
N GLY A 6 6.39 -16.06 6.30
CA GLY A 6 7.05 -15.51 7.50
C GLY A 6 7.54 -14.07 7.31
N TRP A 7 8.22 -13.81 6.19
CA TRP A 7 8.72 -12.47 5.87
C TRP A 7 7.61 -11.41 5.75
N GLN A 8 6.37 -11.79 5.39
CA GLN A 8 5.26 -10.83 5.36
C GLN A 8 4.90 -10.38 6.78
N ILE A 9 4.98 -11.29 7.76
CA ILE A 9 4.74 -10.99 9.16
C ILE A 9 5.86 -10.09 9.69
N ASP A 10 7.12 -10.48 9.48
CA ASP A 10 8.29 -9.76 9.99
C ASP A 10 8.32 -8.30 9.51
N VAL A 11 8.04 -8.08 8.22
CA VAL A 11 8.03 -6.73 7.62
C VAL A 11 6.83 -5.93 8.12
N SER A 12 5.68 -6.57 8.29
CA SER A 12 4.49 -5.91 8.83
C SER A 12 4.72 -5.43 10.26
N GLU A 13 5.33 -6.27 11.10
CA GLU A 13 5.72 -5.92 12.46
C GLU A 13 6.71 -4.75 12.48
N ALA A 14 7.78 -4.84 11.69
CA ALA A 14 8.76 -3.76 11.56
C ALA A 14 8.09 -2.43 11.16
N THR A 15 7.19 -2.47 10.17
CA THR A 15 6.47 -1.28 9.69
C THR A 15 5.54 -0.70 10.77
N ILE A 16 4.83 -1.55 11.52
CA ILE A 16 3.93 -1.12 12.61
C ILE A 16 4.73 -0.46 13.75
N LEU A 17 5.91 -1.01 14.07
CA LEU A 17 6.83 -0.47 15.07
C LEU A 17 7.57 0.81 14.61
N GLY A 18 7.42 1.21 13.34
CA GLY A 18 8.08 2.38 12.77
C GLY A 18 9.56 2.14 12.45
N LEU A 19 9.95 0.89 12.21
CA LEU A 19 11.30 0.50 11.80
C LEU A 19 11.41 0.48 10.27
N ASP A 20 12.62 0.76 9.77
CA ASP A 20 12.94 0.64 8.35
C ASP A 20 13.24 -0.81 7.98
N ALA A 21 12.66 -1.29 6.88
CA ALA A 21 12.85 -2.64 6.38
C ALA A 21 13.12 -2.65 4.87
N VAL A 22 14.07 -3.51 4.44
CA VAL A 22 14.34 -3.81 3.02
C VAL A 22 13.97 -5.26 2.77
N VAL A 23 13.13 -5.48 1.76
CA VAL A 23 12.60 -6.81 1.44
C VAL A 23 13.05 -7.24 0.06
N VAL A 24 13.60 -8.44 -0.03
CA VAL A 24 13.85 -9.13 -1.30
C VAL A 24 12.82 -10.23 -1.43
N ALA A 25 11.84 -10.03 -2.30
CA ALA A 25 10.76 -10.98 -2.54
C ALA A 25 10.63 -11.27 -4.05
N GLY A 26 10.19 -12.49 -4.38
CA GLY A 26 9.88 -12.86 -5.76
C GLY A 26 8.70 -12.08 -6.32
N THR A 27 8.67 -11.85 -7.63
CA THR A 27 7.54 -11.20 -8.29
C THR A 27 6.26 -12.01 -8.08
N GLY A 28 5.15 -11.34 -7.74
CA GLY A 28 3.84 -11.99 -7.56
C GLY A 28 3.58 -12.61 -6.18
N THR A 29 4.51 -12.52 -5.21
CA THR A 29 4.33 -13.07 -3.85
C THR A 29 3.45 -12.23 -2.92
N ALA A 30 2.65 -11.31 -3.45
CA ALA A 30 1.82 -10.37 -2.68
C ALA A 30 2.64 -9.45 -1.75
N GLY A 31 3.77 -8.92 -2.24
CA GLY A 31 4.61 -7.93 -1.55
C GLY A 31 3.89 -6.62 -1.15
N ALA A 32 2.68 -6.39 -1.64
CA ALA A 32 1.85 -5.25 -1.26
C ALA A 32 1.18 -5.39 0.13
N ILE A 33 1.11 -6.61 0.69
CA ILE A 33 0.40 -6.88 1.96
C ILE A 33 0.99 -6.09 3.14
N PRO A 34 2.31 -6.07 3.38
CA PRO A 34 2.87 -5.34 4.52
C PRO A 34 2.56 -3.85 4.53
N PHE A 35 2.36 -3.21 3.37
CA PHE A 35 2.00 -1.78 3.30
C PHE A 35 0.58 -1.48 3.82
N MET A 36 -0.33 -2.46 3.76
CA MET A 36 -1.70 -2.29 4.25
C MET A 36 -1.81 -2.49 5.77
N MET A 37 -0.92 -3.26 6.36
CA MET A 37 -1.03 -3.68 7.76
C MET A 37 -1.10 -2.52 8.76
N PRO A 38 -0.30 -1.45 8.63
CA PRO A 38 -0.41 -0.28 9.50
C PRO A 38 -1.81 0.37 9.45
N LEU A 39 -2.44 0.43 8.27
CA LEU A 39 -3.76 1.06 8.07
C LEU A 39 -4.89 0.25 8.69
N LEU A 40 -4.73 -1.08 8.78
CA LEU A 40 -5.71 -1.96 9.41
C LEU A 40 -5.68 -1.85 10.93
N LEU A 41 -4.50 -1.63 11.51
CA LEU A 41 -4.32 -1.49 12.95
C LEU A 41 -4.56 -0.05 13.45
N HIS A 42 -4.16 0.94 12.65
CA HIS A 42 -4.20 2.37 12.96
C HIS A 42 -4.95 3.13 11.87
N ARG A 43 -6.27 3.30 12.06
CA ARG A 43 -7.17 3.93 11.07
C ARG A 43 -6.89 5.41 10.83
N GLU A 44 -6.17 6.05 11.76
CA GLU A 44 -5.74 7.44 11.70
C GLU A 44 -4.48 7.67 10.87
N LYS A 45 -3.76 6.60 10.53
CA LYS A 45 -2.52 6.69 9.74
C LYS A 45 -2.83 6.66 8.25
N PHE A 46 -1.90 7.20 7.47
CA PHE A 46 -1.88 7.07 6.02
C PHE A 46 -0.54 6.45 5.59
N VAL A 47 -0.53 5.78 4.43
CA VAL A 47 0.68 5.17 3.85
C VAL A 47 0.87 5.73 2.45
N LEU A 48 2.06 6.29 2.19
CA LEU A 48 2.47 6.77 0.87
C LEU A 48 3.29 5.69 0.18
N ILE A 49 2.76 5.16 -0.94
CA ILE A 49 3.46 4.18 -1.77
C ILE A 49 3.98 4.87 -3.02
N ILE A 50 5.30 4.84 -3.21
CA ILE A 50 5.95 5.38 -4.41
C ILE A 50 6.20 4.23 -5.38
N SER A 51 5.46 4.23 -6.49
CA SER A 51 5.57 3.24 -7.56
C SER A 51 6.04 3.92 -8.86
N PRO A 52 7.00 3.34 -9.61
CA PRO A 52 7.57 3.96 -10.80
C PRO A 52 6.65 3.94 -12.03
N LEU A 53 5.64 3.07 -12.04
CA LEU A 53 4.71 2.91 -13.16
C LEU A 53 3.29 3.24 -12.75
N LYS A 54 2.60 4.03 -13.57
CA LYS A 54 1.18 4.43 -13.37
C LYS A 54 0.26 3.22 -13.22
N VAL A 55 0.43 2.22 -14.09
CA VAL A 55 -0.36 0.97 -14.05
C VAL A 55 -0.22 0.22 -12.72
N LEU A 56 0.93 0.30 -12.06
CA LEU A 56 1.12 -0.33 -10.75
C LEU A 56 0.38 0.45 -9.65
N GLN A 57 0.35 1.78 -9.75
CA GLN A 57 -0.38 2.62 -8.79
C GLN A 57 -1.88 2.36 -8.88
N GLU A 58 -2.42 2.26 -10.10
CA GLU A 58 -3.83 1.96 -10.35
C GLU A 58 -4.21 0.55 -9.86
N ASP A 59 -3.40 -0.48 -10.15
CA ASP A 59 -3.63 -1.85 -9.64
C ASP A 59 -3.61 -1.90 -8.11
N GLN A 60 -2.67 -1.19 -7.48
CA GLN A 60 -2.58 -1.11 -6.02
C GLN A 60 -3.80 -0.42 -5.42
N ALA A 61 -4.19 0.74 -5.94
CA ALA A 61 -5.37 1.48 -5.46
C ALA A 61 -6.64 0.62 -5.55
N ALA A 62 -6.90 0.00 -6.71
CA ALA A 62 -8.07 -0.86 -6.90
C ALA A 62 -8.08 -2.06 -5.93
N ARG A 63 -6.93 -2.67 -5.66
CA ARG A 63 -6.82 -3.82 -4.74
C ARG A 63 -6.99 -3.41 -3.29
N PHE A 64 -6.57 -2.21 -2.91
CA PHE A 64 -6.77 -1.65 -1.58
C PHE A 64 -8.24 -1.28 -1.35
N GLU A 65 -8.90 -0.67 -2.33
CA GLU A 65 -10.34 -0.42 -2.29
C GLU A 65 -11.14 -1.72 -2.16
N ALA A 66 -10.74 -2.77 -2.89
CA ALA A 66 -11.39 -4.08 -2.82
C ALA A 66 -11.32 -4.73 -1.42
N VAL A 67 -10.38 -4.31 -0.56
CA VAL A 67 -10.28 -4.75 0.84
C VAL A 67 -10.79 -3.70 1.84
N GLY A 68 -11.46 -2.65 1.36
CA GLY A 68 -12.08 -1.62 2.18
C GLY A 68 -11.13 -0.55 2.70
N LEU A 69 -9.98 -0.36 2.05
CA LEU A 69 -9.05 0.73 2.34
C LEU A 69 -9.24 1.84 1.29
N ALA A 70 -9.45 3.07 1.75
CA ALA A 70 -9.42 4.23 0.87
C ALA A 70 -8.01 4.40 0.29
N ALA A 71 -7.90 4.40 -1.02
CA ALA A 71 -6.63 4.51 -1.72
C ALA A 71 -6.81 5.28 -3.02
N ALA A 72 -5.77 5.97 -3.46
CA ALA A 72 -5.79 6.68 -4.72
C ALA A 72 -4.42 6.70 -5.40
N ALA A 73 -4.44 6.57 -6.72
CA ALA A 73 -3.26 6.71 -7.55
C ALA A 73 -3.07 8.18 -7.95
N VAL A 74 -1.95 8.78 -7.53
CA VAL A 74 -1.60 10.16 -7.89
C VAL A 74 -0.37 10.14 -8.80
N ASN A 75 -0.52 10.67 -10.02
CA ASN A 75 0.55 10.72 -11.01
C ASN A 75 0.43 11.92 -11.95
N GLY A 76 1.35 12.02 -12.92
CA GLY A 76 1.45 13.15 -13.85
C GLY A 76 0.24 13.38 -14.75
N ASP A 77 -0.70 12.43 -14.87
CA ASP A 77 -1.93 12.62 -15.64
C ASP A 77 -3.05 13.27 -14.80
N MET A 78 -2.91 13.23 -13.46
CA MET A 78 -3.83 13.83 -12.50
C MET A 78 -3.50 15.31 -12.27
N TYR A 79 -3.60 16.16 -13.30
CA TYR A 79 -3.39 17.61 -13.18
C TYR A 79 -4.70 18.39 -13.37
N THR A 80 -5.71 18.16 -12.53
CA THR A 80 -6.86 19.06 -12.37
C THR A 80 -7.62 18.78 -11.06
N ARG A 81 -8.65 19.61 -10.75
CA ARG A 81 -9.43 19.70 -9.49
C ARG A 81 -9.69 18.40 -8.72
N GLN A 82 -9.78 17.24 -9.40
CA GLN A 82 -9.86 15.90 -8.81
C GLN A 82 -8.80 15.59 -7.74
N MET A 83 -7.60 16.18 -7.82
CA MET A 83 -6.56 16.02 -6.79
C MET A 83 -7.02 16.50 -5.39
N LYS A 84 -7.88 17.52 -5.32
CA LYS A 84 -8.37 18.05 -4.04
C LYS A 84 -9.38 17.12 -3.37
N ASP A 85 -10.15 16.39 -4.15
CA ASP A 85 -11.21 15.50 -3.66
C ASP A 85 -10.64 14.16 -3.16
N VAL A 86 -9.46 13.78 -3.66
CA VAL A 86 -8.75 12.54 -3.31
C VAL A 86 -8.00 12.63 -1.96
N CYS A 87 -7.57 13.81 -1.55
CA CYS A 87 -6.76 14.03 -0.35
C CYS A 87 -7.56 14.57 0.86
N GLN A 88 -8.90 14.59 0.80
CA GLN A 88 -9.80 14.96 1.91
C GLN A 88 -10.29 13.73 2.65
#